data_AF-A0A7S0R172-F1
#
_entry.id   AF-A0A7S0R172-F1
#
_cell.length_a   1.000
_cell.length_b   1.000
_cell.length_c   1.000
_cell.angle_alpha   90.00
_cell.angle_beta   90.00
_cell.angle_gamma   90.00
#
_symmetry.space_group_name_H-M   'P 1'
#
loop_
_entity.id
_entity.type
_entity.pdbx_description
1 polymer ?
#
loop_
_entity_poly.entity_id
_entity_poly.type
_entity_poly.pdbx_seq_one_letter_code
_entity_poly.pdbx_strand_id
1 'polypeptide(L)'
;AMHRGAIFGTKYALISVAVATVLFEPRLCNGADIALPPLPYPTEALEPYIDTDTMKIHYGKHYVGYLTNLNTARSKLDALPESRFLVNMTVDRLLLNIYQVPAHLQTAVRNHGGGFWNHLLFWESMQPAGGPATFAALR
;
A
#
# COMPACT_ATOMS: atom_id res chain seq x y z
N ALA A 1 47.71 -9.08 50.51
CA ALA A 1 47.00 -10.35 50.77
C ALA A 1 46.00 -10.59 49.65
N MET A 2 46.14 -11.70 48.94
CA MET A 2 45.27 -12.17 47.87
C MET A 2 43.93 -12.67 48.44
N HIS A 3 42.82 -12.47 47.72
CA HIS A 3 41.65 -13.37 47.59
C HIS A 3 40.84 -12.87 46.37
N ARG A 4 40.95 -13.47 45.17
CA ARG A 4 40.21 -14.63 44.62
C ARG A 4 38.68 -14.52 44.73
N GLY A 5 38.03 -14.48 43.56
CA GLY A 5 36.60 -14.75 43.36
C GLY A 5 36.23 -14.62 41.88
N ALA A 6 35.88 -15.74 41.24
CA ALA A 6 35.73 -15.89 39.80
C ALA A 6 34.27 -15.77 39.30
N ILE A 7 34.14 -15.19 38.11
CA ILE A 7 33.28 -15.50 36.94
C ILE A 7 32.04 -16.40 37.16
N PHE A 8 30.85 -15.86 36.85
CA PHE A 8 29.77 -16.43 36.03
C PHE A 8 28.85 -15.22 35.70
N GLY A 9 28.58 -14.80 34.46
CA GLY A 9 28.26 -15.58 33.28
C GLY A 9 26.77 -15.39 32.95
N THR A 10 26.36 -14.25 32.38
CA THR A 10 25.11 -14.19 31.63
C THR A 10 25.28 -13.29 30.41
N LYS A 11 25.60 -13.92 29.27
CA LYS A 11 25.49 -13.31 27.95
C LYS A 11 24.01 -13.36 27.57
N TYR A 12 23.24 -12.33 27.89
CA TYR A 12 21.96 -12.13 27.22
C TYR A 12 22.25 -11.60 25.83
N ALA A 13 22.22 -12.50 24.86
CA ALA A 13 22.16 -12.15 23.45
C ALA A 13 20.88 -11.35 23.23
N LEU A 14 21.02 -10.05 22.95
CA LEU A 14 19.95 -9.23 22.41
C LEU A 14 19.67 -9.73 20.99
N ILE A 15 18.78 -10.70 20.86
CA ILE A 15 18.19 -11.09 19.60
C ILE A 15 17.30 -9.91 19.18
N SER A 16 17.67 -9.30 18.06
CA SER A 16 16.98 -8.18 17.42
C SER A 16 15.48 -8.40 17.34
N VAL A 17 14.72 -7.65 18.14
CA VAL A 17 13.28 -7.46 17.95
C VAL A 17 13.14 -6.43 16.82
N ALA A 18 13.29 -6.88 15.57
CA ALA A 18 13.07 -6.05 14.39
C ALA A 18 12.24 -6.76 13.31
N VAL A 19 11.52 -7.83 13.67
CA VAL A 19 10.71 -8.63 12.71
C VAL A 19 9.20 -8.48 12.94
N ALA A 20 8.77 -7.72 13.95
CA ALA A 20 7.34 -7.65 14.32
C ALA A 20 6.57 -6.42 13.80
N THR A 21 7.20 -5.48 13.09
CA THR A 21 6.55 -4.21 12.69
C THR A 21 6.09 -4.13 11.23
N VAL A 22 6.25 -5.16 10.40
CA VAL A 22 5.87 -5.11 8.97
C VAL A 22 4.43 -5.59 8.70
N LEU A 23 3.74 -6.17 9.70
CA LEU A 23 2.50 -6.94 9.45
C LEU A 23 1.18 -6.17 9.62
N PHE A 24 1.21 -4.89 9.98
CA PHE A 24 -0.02 -4.12 10.17
C PHE A 24 0.22 -2.61 10.04
N GLU A 25 0.87 -2.17 8.97
CA GLU A 25 0.76 -0.76 8.61
C GLU A 25 -0.67 -0.53 8.09
N PRO A 26 -1.43 0.43 8.66
CA PRO A 26 -2.70 0.86 8.07
C PRO A 26 -2.40 1.24 6.63
N ARG A 27 -3.05 0.59 5.66
CA ARG A 27 -2.85 0.86 4.24
C ARG A 27 -3.12 2.35 3.98
N LEU A 28 -2.04 3.13 4.01
CA LEU A 28 -1.85 4.50 3.56
C LEU A 28 -3.02 5.44 3.86
N CYS A 29 -3.10 5.92 5.10
CA CYS A 29 -3.75 7.21 5.36
C CYS A 29 -2.88 8.03 6.33
N ASN A 30 -2.08 8.93 5.79
CA ASN A 30 -1.49 10.02 6.54
C ASN A 30 -2.25 11.31 6.17
N GLY A 31 -3.51 11.40 6.61
CA GLY A 31 -4.44 12.45 6.21
C GLY A 31 -5.26 12.13 4.95
N ALA A 32 -5.73 13.18 4.27
CA ALA A 32 -6.65 13.07 3.13
C ALA A 32 -6.02 12.41 1.90
N ASP A 33 -4.70 12.54 1.72
CA ASP A 33 -3.99 12.11 0.51
C ASP A 33 -3.29 10.76 0.67
N ILE A 34 -3.43 9.92 -0.34
CA ILE A 34 -2.77 8.62 -0.47
C ILE A 34 -1.42 8.82 -1.17
N ALA A 35 -0.37 8.19 -0.66
CA ALA A 35 0.94 8.17 -1.30
C ALA A 35 1.00 7.12 -2.41
N LEU A 36 1.84 7.32 -3.43
CA LEU A 36 2.06 6.34 -4.50
C LEU A 36 2.81 5.11 -3.95
N PRO A 37 2.18 3.93 -3.86
CA PRO A 37 2.86 2.71 -3.42
C PRO A 37 3.93 2.32 -4.45
N PRO A 38 5.16 1.99 -4.03
CA PRO A 38 6.22 1.61 -4.96
C PRO A 38 5.87 0.32 -5.70
N LEU A 39 6.37 0.18 -6.92
CA LEU A 39 6.27 -1.09 -7.66
C LEU A 39 7.08 -2.17 -6.91
N PRO A 40 6.55 -3.39 -6.70
CA PRO A 40 7.24 -4.43 -5.92
C PRO A 40 8.54 -4.98 -6.56
N TYR A 41 8.75 -4.69 -7.85
CA TYR A 41 9.89 -5.14 -8.65
C TYR A 41 10.24 -4.10 -9.73
N PRO A 42 11.43 -4.15 -10.33
CA PRO A 42 11.81 -3.27 -11.44
C PRO A 42 10.88 -3.40 -12.65
N THR A 43 10.79 -2.35 -13.47
CA THR A 43 9.86 -2.29 -14.62
C THR A 43 10.10 -3.35 -15.69
N GLU A 44 11.31 -3.88 -15.78
CA GLU A 44 11.76 -4.89 -16.72
C GLU A 44 11.63 -6.32 -16.18
N ALA A 45 11.22 -6.47 -14.91
CA ALA A 45 11.29 -7.76 -14.21
C ALA A 45 10.27 -8.81 -14.69
N LEU A 46 9.31 -8.41 -15.53
CA LEU A 46 8.28 -9.28 -16.10
C LEU A 46 8.53 -9.63 -17.58
N GLU A 47 9.65 -9.19 -18.16
CA GLU A 47 10.07 -9.64 -19.48
C GLU A 47 10.29 -11.18 -19.49
N PRO A 48 9.98 -11.88 -20.60
CA PRO A 48 9.44 -11.38 -21.87
C PRO A 48 7.90 -11.36 -21.93
N TYR A 49 7.21 -11.46 -20.78
CA TYR A 49 5.76 -11.64 -20.73
C TYR A 49 4.99 -10.33 -20.72
N ILE A 50 5.54 -9.32 -20.04
CA ILE A 50 5.05 -7.93 -20.07
C ILE A 50 6.25 -7.03 -20.33
N ASP A 51 6.18 -6.25 -21.40
CA ASP A 51 7.30 -5.42 -21.81
C ASP A 51 7.52 -4.22 -20.89
N THR A 52 8.77 -3.77 -20.83
CA THR A 52 9.24 -2.68 -19.96
C THR A 52 8.51 -1.35 -20.23
N ASP A 53 8.18 -1.05 -21.48
CA ASP A 53 7.53 0.22 -21.84
C ASP A 53 6.06 0.23 -21.40
N THR A 54 5.36 -0.90 -21.55
CA THR A 54 4.05 -1.13 -20.95
C THR A 54 4.10 -0.93 -19.44
N MET A 55 5.07 -1.51 -18.73
CA MET A 55 5.20 -1.34 -17.27
C MET A 55 5.40 0.12 -16.86
N LYS A 56 6.27 0.85 -17.56
CA LYS A 56 6.52 2.29 -17.31
C LYS A 56 5.26 3.13 -17.53
N ILE A 57 4.48 2.85 -18.58
CA ILE A 57 3.25 3.60 -18.88
C ILE A 57 2.12 3.21 -17.93
N HIS A 58 1.93 1.91 -17.69
CA HIS A 58 0.84 1.37 -16.88
C HIS A 58 0.97 1.80 -15.41
N TYR A 59 2.17 1.71 -14.83
CA TYR A 59 2.42 2.22 -13.48
C TYR A 59 2.59 3.75 -13.48
N GLY A 60 3.48 4.30 -14.31
CA GLY A 60 3.87 5.71 -14.24
C GLY A 60 2.84 6.71 -14.74
N LYS A 61 1.89 6.29 -15.60
CA LYS A 61 0.82 7.15 -16.11
C LYS A 61 -0.57 6.73 -15.65
N HIS A 62 -0.98 5.48 -15.92
CA HIS A 62 -2.35 5.06 -15.61
C HIS A 62 -2.59 4.97 -14.10
N TYR A 63 -1.73 4.27 -13.36
CA TYR A 63 -1.87 4.14 -11.91
C TYR A 63 -1.72 5.49 -11.19
N VAL A 64 -0.71 6.29 -11.56
CA VAL A 64 -0.54 7.66 -11.05
C VAL A 64 -1.77 8.52 -11.35
N GLY A 65 -2.34 8.43 -12.55
CA GLY A 65 -3.54 9.16 -12.93
C GLY A 65 -4.76 8.80 -12.08
N TYR A 66 -4.94 7.52 -11.75
CA TYR A 66 -5.98 7.10 -10.80
C TYR A 66 -5.73 7.67 -9.40
N LEU A 67 -4.49 7.59 -8.90
CA LEU A 67 -4.13 8.12 -7.60
C LEU A 67 -4.38 9.64 -7.48
N THR A 68 -3.90 10.43 -8.44
CA THR A 68 -4.08 11.89 -8.44
C THR A 68 -5.54 12.29 -8.40
N ASN A 69 -6.38 11.64 -9.22
CA ASN A 69 -7.80 11.95 -9.26
C ASN A 69 -8.57 11.40 -8.05
N LEU A 70 -8.13 10.29 -7.46
CA LEU A 70 -8.66 9.78 -6.20
C LEU A 70 -8.37 10.74 -5.04
N ASN A 71 -7.13 11.24 -4.92
CA ASN A 71 -6.78 12.25 -3.92
C ASN A 71 -7.62 13.52 -4.11
N THR A 72 -7.80 13.98 -5.35
CA THR A 72 -8.69 15.12 -5.65
C THR A 72 -10.13 14.87 -5.18
N ALA A 73 -10.67 13.66 -5.37
CA ALA A 73 -12.00 13.31 -4.88
C ALA A 73 -12.04 13.27 -3.33
N ARG A 74 -10.99 12.77 -2.68
CA ARG A 74 -10.87 12.73 -1.21
C ARG A 74 -10.77 14.13 -0.60
N SER A 75 -10.04 15.06 -1.22
CA SER A 75 -10.02 16.45 -0.77
C SER A 75 -11.42 17.09 -0.84
N LYS A 76 -12.22 16.76 -1.87
CA LYS A 76 -13.61 17.22 -1.96
C LYS A 76 -14.51 16.60 -0.88
N LEU A 77 -14.28 15.35 -0.50
CA LEU A 77 -14.98 14.72 0.63
C LEU A 77 -14.63 15.38 1.96
N ASP A 78 -13.39 15.81 2.15
CA ASP A 78 -12.92 16.46 3.39
C ASP A 78 -13.47 17.89 3.57
N ALA A 79 -13.68 18.58 2.45
CA ALA A 79 -14.31 19.90 2.41
C ALA A 79 -15.80 19.87 2.78
N LEU A 80 -16.46 18.71 2.73
CA LEU A 80 -17.87 18.53 3.02
C LEU A 80 -18.05 17.91 4.43
N PRO A 81 -18.66 18.64 5.40
CA PRO A 81 -18.83 18.14 6.76
C PRO A 81 -19.55 16.79 6.85
N GLU A 82 -20.55 16.57 5.99
CA GLU A 82 -21.35 15.35 5.94
C GLU A 82 -20.59 14.13 5.41
N SER A 83 -19.45 14.30 4.73
CA SER A 83 -18.65 13.20 4.19
C SER A 83 -17.26 13.08 4.78
N ARG A 84 -16.87 13.95 5.71
CA ARG A 84 -15.52 13.95 6.32
C ARG A 84 -15.15 12.61 6.97
N PHE A 85 -16.13 11.89 7.52
CA PHE A 85 -15.89 10.57 8.13
C PHE A 85 -15.44 9.51 7.12
N LEU A 86 -15.68 9.71 5.81
CA LEU A 86 -15.25 8.81 4.74
C LEU A 86 -13.78 9.02 4.36
N VAL A 87 -13.22 10.19 4.62
CA VAL A 87 -11.86 10.57 4.19
C VAL A 87 -10.80 9.68 4.84
N ASN A 88 -11.01 9.27 6.09
CA ASN A 88 -10.05 8.41 6.80
C ASN A 88 -10.22 6.91 6.50
N MET A 89 -11.19 6.54 5.64
CA MET A 89 -11.32 5.15 5.21
C MET A 89 -10.18 4.77 4.25
N THR A 90 -9.74 3.53 4.35
CA THR A 90 -8.93 2.89 3.31
C THR A 90 -9.73 2.84 2.00
N VAL A 91 -9.05 2.73 0.85
CA VAL A 91 -9.72 2.78 -0.46
C VAL A 91 -10.76 1.67 -0.62
N ASP A 92 -10.46 0.45 -0.15
CA ASP A 92 -11.42 -0.66 -0.16
C ASP A 92 -12.67 -0.36 0.68
N ARG A 93 -12.50 0.23 1.89
CA ARG A 93 -13.62 0.62 2.74
C ARG A 93 -14.43 1.75 2.12
N LEU A 94 -13.78 2.73 1.50
CA LEU A 94 -14.45 3.81 0.78
C LEU A 94 -15.29 3.27 -0.39
N LEU A 95 -14.75 2.31 -1.15
CA LEU A 95 -15.47 1.65 -2.25
C LEU A 95 -16.64 0.79 -1.76
N LEU A 96 -16.48 0.07 -0.64
CA LEU A 96 -17.57 -0.69 -0.02
C LEU A 96 -18.70 0.19 0.51
N ASN A 97 -18.41 1.46 0.82
CA ASN A 97 -19.37 2.45 1.30
C ASN A 97 -19.74 3.47 0.22
N ILE A 98 -19.65 3.12 -1.07
CA ILE A 98 -19.85 4.07 -2.18
C ILE A 98 -21.20 4.81 -2.13
N TYR A 99 -22.25 4.20 -1.58
CA TYR A 99 -23.57 4.85 -1.44
C TYR A 99 -23.64 5.90 -0.32
N GLN A 100 -22.65 5.95 0.58
CA GLN A 100 -22.51 7.01 1.58
C GLN A 100 -21.73 8.22 1.04
N VAL A 101 -20.99 8.04 -0.07
CA VAL A 101 -20.33 9.14 -0.77
C VAL A 101 -21.40 10.05 -1.39
N PRO A 102 -21.30 11.39 -1.30
CA PRO A 102 -22.21 12.32 -1.95
C PRO A 102 -22.37 11.98 -3.44
N ALA A 103 -23.61 11.94 -3.94
CA ALA A 103 -23.94 11.43 -5.28
C ALA A 103 -23.09 12.05 -6.40
N HIS A 104 -22.77 13.34 -6.30
CA HIS A 104 -21.95 14.07 -7.27
C HIS A 104 -20.46 13.68 -7.27
N LEU A 105 -19.97 12.98 -6.23
CA LEU A 105 -18.59 12.46 -6.12
C LEU A 105 -18.50 10.95 -6.32
N GLN A 106 -19.61 10.20 -6.27
CA GLN A 106 -19.61 8.73 -6.37
C GLN A 106 -18.89 8.22 -7.61
N THR A 107 -19.14 8.82 -8.78
CA THR A 107 -18.48 8.39 -10.03
C THR A 107 -16.97 8.60 -9.97
N ALA A 108 -16.50 9.72 -9.42
CA ALA A 108 -15.08 10.00 -9.29
C ALA A 108 -14.41 9.02 -8.32
N VAL A 109 -15.02 8.81 -7.14
CA VAL A 109 -14.52 7.86 -6.13
C VAL A 109 -14.51 6.43 -6.68
N ARG A 110 -15.59 6.00 -7.34
CA ARG A 110 -15.68 4.65 -7.92
C ARG A 110 -14.62 4.44 -9.00
N ASN A 111 -14.52 5.35 -9.97
CA ASN A 111 -13.64 5.15 -11.12
C ASN A 111 -12.16 5.24 -10.71
N HIS A 112 -11.80 6.23 -9.90
CA HIS A 112 -10.40 6.44 -9.51
C HIS A 112 -9.98 5.59 -8.32
N GLY A 113 -10.88 5.36 -7.36
CA GLY A 113 -10.67 4.40 -6.27
C GLY A 113 -10.58 2.96 -6.78
N GLY A 114 -11.49 2.56 -7.66
CA GLY A 114 -11.45 1.24 -8.29
C GLY A 114 -10.22 1.06 -9.19
N GLY A 115 -9.88 2.08 -9.98
CA GLY A 115 -8.65 2.08 -10.78
C GLY A 115 -7.40 1.90 -9.92
N PHE A 116 -7.25 2.69 -8.85
CA PHE A 116 -6.15 2.57 -7.90
C PHE A 116 -6.10 1.16 -7.28
N TRP A 117 -7.22 0.68 -6.73
CA TRP A 117 -7.28 -0.60 -6.04
C TRP A 117 -6.97 -1.78 -6.96
N ASN A 118 -7.52 -1.78 -8.17
CA ASN A 118 -7.29 -2.85 -9.14
C ASN A 118 -5.83 -2.92 -9.59
N HIS A 119 -5.17 -1.77 -9.76
CA HIS A 119 -3.75 -1.75 -10.14
C HIS A 119 -2.85 -2.18 -8.99
N LEU A 120 -3.13 -1.74 -7.76
CA LEU A 120 -2.41 -2.21 -6.58
C LEU A 120 -2.46 -3.75 -6.50
N LEU A 121 -3.67 -4.33 -6.61
CA LEU A 121 -3.86 -5.77 -6.66
C LEU A 121 -3.11 -6.43 -7.83
N PHE A 122 -3.16 -5.83 -9.02
CA PHE A 122 -2.50 -6.35 -10.22
C PHE A 122 -0.99 -6.50 -9.99
N TRP A 123 -0.31 -5.48 -9.48
CA TRP A 123 1.13 -5.51 -9.22
C TRP A 123 1.51 -6.48 -8.10
N GLU A 124 0.72 -6.52 -7.02
CA GLU A 124 0.97 -7.44 -5.91
C GLU A 124 0.68 -8.92 -6.27
N SER A 125 -0.13 -9.16 -7.30
CA SER A 125 -0.46 -10.51 -7.80
C SER A 125 0.55 -11.10 -8.78
N MET A 126 1.56 -10.33 -9.17
CA MET A 126 2.58 -10.74 -10.14
C MET A 126 3.94 -10.87 -9.49
N GLN A 127 4.81 -11.65 -10.13
CA GLN A 127 6.19 -11.83 -9.69
C GLN A 127 7.10 -12.12 -10.90
N PRO A 128 8.40 -11.79 -10.82
CA PRO A 128 9.39 -12.23 -11.81
C PRO A 128 9.44 -13.76 -11.91
N ALA A 129 9.73 -14.28 -13.10
CA ALA A 129 9.84 -15.73 -13.31
C ALA A 129 10.92 -16.35 -12.39
N GLY A 130 10.59 -17.46 -11.73
CA GLY A 130 11.49 -18.13 -10.78
C GLY A 130 11.57 -17.48 -9.39
N GLY A 131 10.83 -16.40 -9.13
CA GLY A 131 10.66 -15.86 -7.78
C GLY A 131 9.92 -16.84 -6.86
N PRO A 132 10.21 -16.86 -5.54
CA PRO A 132 9.42 -17.63 -4.59
C PRO A 132 7.96 -17.19 -4.71
N ALA A 133 7.00 -18.13 -4.71
CA ALA A 133 5.58 -17.80 -4.70
C ALA A 133 5.26 -16.93 -3.48
N THR A 134 5.25 -15.60 -3.65
CA THR A 134 5.07 -14.72 -2.49
C THR A 134 3.61 -14.65 -2.12
N PHE A 135 3.30 -15.20 -0.94
CA PHE A 135 1.98 -15.13 -0.34
C PHE A 135 1.75 -13.85 0.52
N ALA A 136 2.01 -12.65 -0.04
CA ALA A 136 0.94 -11.62 -0.09
C ALA A 136 -0.33 -12.20 -0.74
N ALA A 137 -0.19 -13.33 -1.41
CA ALA A 137 -1.23 -14.19 -1.89
C ALA A 137 -2.12 -14.99 -0.87
N LEU A 138 -1.98 -15.06 0.48
CA LEU A 138 -3.10 -15.59 1.34
C LEU A 138 -3.43 -14.74 2.56
N ARG A 139 -2.53 -13.92 3.11
CA ARG A 139 -2.85 -13.10 4.29
C ARG A 139 -1.73 -12.15 4.67
#